data_AF-A0A399SPF6-F1
#
_entry.id   AF-A0A399SPF6-F1
#
_cell.length_a   1.000
_cell.length_b   1.000
_cell.length_c   1.000
_cell.angle_alpha   90.00
_cell.angle_beta   90.00
_cell.angle_gamma   90.00
#
_symmetry.space_group_name_H-M   'P 1'
#
loop_
_entity.id
_entity.type
_entity.pdbx_description
1 polymer ?
#
loop_
_entity_poly.entity_id
_entity_poly.type
_entity_poly.pdbx_seq_one_letter_code
_entity_poly.pdbx_strand_id
1 'polypeptide(L)'
;PCKLEEGSKARAAYSSELVYERHRHRYEFSNEYREQFEANGMIFSGTSPDGRLVEIIEIPEHKWFVACQFHPELISRPERPQALFHDFIQASLGE
;
A
#
# COMPACT_ATOMS: atom_id res chain seq x y z
N PRO A 1 -8.54 2.16 -8.73
CA PRO A 1 -7.81 0.87 -8.83
C PRO A 1 -6.35 1.15 -8.54
N CYS A 2 -5.67 0.26 -7.84
CA CYS A 2 -4.27 0.41 -7.45
C CYS A 2 -3.47 -0.74 -8.07
N LYS A 3 -2.48 -0.39 -8.90
CA LYS A 3 -1.49 -1.31 -9.45
C LYS A 3 -0.37 -1.45 -8.43
N LEU A 4 -0.04 -2.68 -8.06
CA LEU A 4 0.94 -3.02 -7.04
C LEU A 4 2.28 -3.39 -7.68
N GLU A 5 3.36 -2.88 -7.11
CA GLU A 5 4.73 -3.13 -7.56
C GLU A 5 5.17 -4.55 -7.18
N GLU A 6 5.81 -5.25 -8.11
CA GLU A 6 6.28 -6.61 -7.87
C GLU A 6 7.35 -6.64 -6.77
N GLY A 7 7.30 -7.64 -5.88
CA GLY A 7 8.21 -7.73 -4.73
C GLY A 7 7.90 -6.78 -3.56
N SER A 8 6.86 -5.94 -3.64
CA SER A 8 6.41 -5.12 -2.50
C SER A 8 5.65 -5.93 -1.44
N LYS A 9 5.58 -5.41 -0.20
CA LYS A 9 4.78 -6.04 0.87
C LYS A 9 3.30 -6.04 0.52
N ALA A 10 2.80 -4.97 -0.10
CA ALA A 10 1.42 -4.91 -0.58
C ALA A 10 1.13 -5.97 -1.64
N ARG A 11 2.00 -6.15 -2.65
CA ARG A 11 1.85 -7.19 -3.68
C ARG A 11 1.79 -8.60 -3.10
N ALA A 12 2.63 -8.88 -2.11
CA ALA A 12 2.63 -10.15 -1.38
C ALA A 12 1.31 -10.35 -0.62
N ALA A 13 0.89 -9.36 0.19
CA ALA A 13 -0.32 -9.42 0.99
C ALA A 13 -1.58 -9.66 0.16
N TYR A 14 -1.77 -8.88 -0.91
CA TYR A 14 -2.94 -9.02 -1.77
C TYR A 14 -2.87 -10.22 -2.72
N SER A 15 -1.66 -10.73 -3.00
CA SER A 15 -1.43 -11.77 -4.02
C SER A 15 -2.04 -11.44 -5.40
N SER A 16 -2.22 -10.15 -5.72
CA SER A 16 -2.76 -9.63 -6.99
C SER A 16 -1.96 -8.44 -7.48
N GLU A 17 -1.79 -8.28 -8.79
CA GLU A 17 -1.12 -7.11 -9.39
C GLU A 17 -2.03 -5.87 -9.35
N LEU A 18 -3.35 -6.06 -9.43
CA LEU A 18 -4.33 -4.99 -9.47
C LEU A 18 -5.38 -5.19 -8.40
N VAL A 19 -5.63 -4.14 -7.61
CA VAL A 19 -6.61 -4.15 -6.52
C VAL A 19 -7.59 -3.00 -6.61
N TYR A 20 -8.76 -3.17 -6.01
CA TYR A 20 -9.85 -2.20 -6.05
C TYR A 20 -10.28 -1.89 -4.62
N GLU A 21 -10.01 -0.66 -4.20
CA GLU A 21 -10.23 -0.18 -2.84
C GLU A 21 -11.12 1.07 -2.83
N ARG A 22 -11.57 1.47 -1.63
CA ARG A 22 -12.50 2.60 -1.46
C ARG A 22 -11.76 3.86 -1.02
N HIS A 23 -12.07 4.97 -1.67
CA HIS A 23 -11.39 6.26 -1.47
C HIS A 23 -12.35 7.30 -0.90
N ARG A 24 -11.85 8.17 -0.01
CA ARG A 24 -12.59 9.34 0.48
C ARG A 24 -11.67 10.47 0.92
N HIS A 25 -10.93 11.03 -0.04
CA HIS A 25 -9.95 12.09 0.16
C HIS A 25 -10.01 13.08 -1.03
N ARG A 26 -9.15 14.10 -1.00
CA ARG A 26 -8.99 15.08 -2.09
C ARG A 26 -7.54 15.51 -2.29
N TYR A 27 -6.75 15.53 -1.21
CA TYR A 27 -5.32 15.74 -1.30
C TYR A 27 -4.65 14.46 -1.78
N GLU A 28 -3.67 14.63 -2.66
CA GLU A 28 -2.85 13.58 -3.22
C GLU A 28 -1.38 13.82 -2.87
N PHE A 29 -0.55 12.79 -2.93
CA PHE A 29 0.89 12.96 -2.82
C PHE A 29 1.39 13.88 -3.96
N SER A 30 2.21 14.87 -3.61
CA SER A 30 2.82 15.74 -4.63
C SER A 30 3.99 15.03 -5.28
N ASN A 31 3.84 14.69 -6.57
CA ASN A 31 4.89 14.04 -7.36
C ASN A 31 6.18 14.85 -7.48
N GLU A 32 6.16 16.16 -7.19
CA GLU A 32 7.37 17.00 -7.10
C GLU A 32 8.35 16.47 -6.05
N TYR A 33 7.87 15.78 -5.02
CA TYR A 33 8.70 15.22 -3.96
C TYR A 33 9.04 13.74 -4.16
N ARG A 34 8.56 13.10 -5.24
CA ARG A 34 8.70 11.65 -5.44
C ARG A 34 10.15 11.18 -5.34
N GLU A 35 11.02 11.75 -6.18
CA GLU A 35 12.44 11.39 -6.23
C GLU A 35 13.15 11.62 -4.89
N GLN A 36 12.79 12.69 -4.17
CA GLN A 36 13.36 12.97 -2.86
C GLN A 36 13.00 11.89 -1.84
N PHE A 37 11.76 11.41 -1.82
CA PHE A 37 11.35 10.34 -0.92
C PHE A 37 11.95 8.99 -1.31
N GLU A 38 12.04 8.68 -2.61
CA GLU A 38 12.72 7.45 -3.12
C GLU A 38 14.19 7.42 -2.71
N ALA A 39 14.90 8.54 -2.91
CA ALA A 39 16.30 8.67 -2.53
C ALA A 39 16.55 8.49 -1.02
N ASN A 40 15.52 8.63 -0.17
CA ASN A 40 15.58 8.44 1.28
C ASN A 40 14.94 7.10 1.74
N GLY A 41 14.78 6.14 0.82
CA GLY A 41 14.42 4.76 1.16
C GLY A 41 12.92 4.46 1.23
N MET A 42 12.05 5.40 0.85
CA MET A 42 10.63 5.10 0.63
C MET A 42 10.44 4.49 -0.76
N ILE A 43 9.52 3.54 -0.92
CA ILE A 43 9.07 3.09 -2.23
C ILE A 43 7.59 3.40 -2.43
N PHE A 44 7.22 3.67 -3.68
CA PHE A 44 5.83 3.87 -4.11
C PHE A 44 5.26 2.55 -4.62
N SER A 45 4.91 1.64 -3.70
CA SER A 45 4.53 0.26 -4.02
C SER A 45 3.13 0.08 -4.60
N GLY A 46 2.32 1.15 -4.60
CA GLY A 46 1.01 1.15 -5.22
C GLY A 46 0.72 2.49 -5.90
N THR A 47 0.27 2.46 -7.14
CA THR A 47 -0.13 3.66 -7.88
C THR A 47 -1.44 3.45 -8.64
N SER A 48 -2.07 4.54 -9.08
CA SER A 48 -3.10 4.45 -10.12
C SER A 48 -2.53 3.75 -11.37
N PRO A 49 -3.37 3.17 -12.25
CA PRO A 49 -2.88 2.42 -13.41
C PRO A 49 -2.06 3.26 -14.41
N ASP A 50 -2.27 4.57 -14.43
CA ASP A 50 -1.49 5.54 -15.21
C ASP A 50 -0.21 6.03 -14.49
N GLY A 51 0.06 5.52 -13.29
CA GLY A 51 1.24 5.83 -12.47
C GLY A 51 1.21 7.20 -11.77
N ARG A 52 0.18 8.02 -11.99
CA ARG A 52 0.17 9.43 -11.55
C ARG A 52 -0.15 9.61 -10.07
N LEU A 53 -1.13 8.87 -9.56
CA LEU A 53 -1.53 8.95 -8.16
C LEU A 53 -0.77 7.89 -7.36
N VAL A 54 -0.23 8.30 -6.23
CA VAL A 54 0.36 7.39 -5.25
C VAL A 54 -0.75 6.86 -4.37
N GLU A 55 -0.88 5.53 -4.33
CA GLU A 55 -1.93 4.83 -3.59
C GLU A 55 -1.39 4.08 -2.39
N ILE A 56 -0.16 3.56 -2.47
CA ILE A 56 0.53 2.87 -1.38
C ILE A 56 2.01 3.29 -1.36
N ILE A 57 2.52 3.53 -0.16
CA ILE A 57 3.94 3.74 0.12
C ILE A 57 4.44 2.73 1.15
N GLU A 58 5.72 2.39 1.06
CA GLU A 58 6.39 1.49 1.99
C GLU A 58 7.78 1.99 2.37
N ILE A 59 8.27 1.58 3.53
CA ILE A 59 9.69 1.66 3.90
C ILE A 59 10.21 0.22 3.93
N PRO A 60 10.97 -0.24 2.92
CA PRO A 60 11.38 -1.64 2.80
C PRO A 60 12.19 -2.15 3.99
N GLU A 61 13.08 -1.32 4.54
CA GLU A 61 13.96 -1.65 5.66
C GLU A 61 13.21 -1.91 6.99
N HIS A 62 11.98 -1.43 7.12
CA HIS A 62 11.15 -1.68 8.30
C HIS A 62 10.40 -3.01 8.16
N LYS A 63 10.36 -3.84 9.23
CA LYS A 63 9.70 -5.18 9.23
C LYS A 63 8.33 -5.14 8.55
N TRP A 64 7.52 -4.17 8.95
CA TRP A 64 6.26 -3.87 8.28
C TRP A 64 5.96 -2.38 8.35
N PHE A 65 6.10 -1.68 7.23
CA PHE A 65 5.67 -0.29 7.08
C PHE A 65 4.99 -0.17 5.73
N VAL A 66 3.66 -0.13 5.77
CA VAL A 66 2.80 0.01 4.60
C VAL A 66 1.77 1.06 4.96
N ALA A 67 1.65 2.11 4.15
CA ALA A 67 0.60 3.10 4.28
C ALA A 67 -0.13 3.25 2.96
N CYS A 68 -1.45 3.22 3.01
CA CYS A 68 -2.31 3.37 1.85
C CYS A 68 -3.14 4.64 1.94
N GLN A 69 -3.53 5.10 0.77
CA GLN A 69 -4.31 6.30 0.58
C GLN A 69 -5.81 5.98 0.75
N PHE A 70 -6.23 4.85 0.22
CA PHE A 70 -7.58 4.29 0.37
C PHE A 70 -7.88 3.79 1.79
N HIS A 71 -9.14 3.37 1.98
CA HIS A 71 -9.72 2.88 3.23
C HIS A 71 -9.94 1.35 3.20
N PRO A 72 -8.91 0.53 3.47
CA PRO A 72 -9.00 -0.93 3.45
C PRO A 72 -10.03 -1.48 4.47
N GLU A 73 -10.27 -0.75 5.55
CA GLU A 73 -11.18 -1.12 6.62
C GLU A 73 -12.63 -1.25 6.15
N LEU A 74 -13.04 -0.50 5.11
CA LEU A 74 -14.43 -0.46 4.66
C LEU A 74 -14.86 -1.75 3.94
N ILE A 75 -13.90 -2.53 3.45
CA ILE A 75 -14.16 -3.79 2.72
C ILE A 75 -13.78 -5.05 3.53
N SER A 76 -13.12 -4.89 4.68
CA SER A 76 -12.80 -5.98 5.60
C SER A 76 -14.08 -6.61 6.20
N ARG A 77 -14.08 -7.93 6.37
CA ARG A 77 -15.17 -8.70 7.00
C ARG A 77 -14.59 -9.77 7.95
N PRO A 78 -15.31 -10.20 9.00
CA PRO A 78 -14.81 -11.23 9.92
C PRO A 78 -14.39 -12.53 9.22
N GLU A 79 -15.17 -13.01 8.26
CA GLU A 79 -14.93 -14.23 7.48
C GLU A 79 -13.96 -14.02 6.30
N ARG A 80 -13.64 -12.76 6.00
CA ARG A 80 -12.74 -12.38 4.91
C ARG A 80 -11.98 -11.10 5.31
N PRO A 81 -10.96 -11.23 6.17
CA PRO A 81 -10.18 -10.09 6.60
C PRO A 81 -9.49 -9.46 5.39
N GLN A 82 -9.36 -8.14 5.42
CA GLN A 82 -8.63 -7.43 4.38
C GLN A 82 -7.12 -7.74 4.51
N ALA A 83 -6.47 -7.90 3.35
CA ALA A 83 -5.11 -8.44 3.24
C ALA A 83 -4.03 -7.65 4.00
N LEU A 84 -4.03 -6.31 3.90
CA LEU A 84 -3.07 -5.45 4.60
C LEU A 84 -3.24 -5.55 6.13
N PHE A 85 -4.47 -5.68 6.63
CA PHE A 85 -4.70 -5.89 8.05
C PHE A 85 -4.23 -7.27 8.51
N HIS A 86 -4.52 -8.31 7.75
CA HIS A 86 -4.06 -9.67 8.05
C HIS A 86 -2.54 -9.70 8.22
N ASP A 87 -1.80 -9.19 7.23
CA ASP A 87 -0.34 -9.24 7.24
C ASP A 87 0.28 -8.24 8.22
N PHE A 88 -0.36 -7.10 8.49
CA PHE A 88 0.05 -6.19 9.56
C PHE A 88 0.01 -6.88 10.93
N ILE A 89 -1.07 -7.59 11.23
CA ILE A 89 -1.17 -8.36 12.47
C ILE A 89 -0.14 -9.49 12.49
N GLN A 90 0.01 -10.24 11.39
CA GLN A 90 1.04 -11.28 11.29
C GLN A 90 2.44 -10.73 11.59
N ALA A 91 2.81 -9.59 11.00
CA ALA A 91 4.10 -8.96 11.23
C ALA A 91 4.29 -8.51 12.69
N SER A 92 3.20 -8.14 13.37
CA SER A 92 3.19 -7.70 14.77
C SER A 92 3.37 -8.83 15.77
N LEU A 93 3.10 -10.08 15.39
CA LEU A 93 3.23 -11.25 16.28
C LEU A 93 4.69 -11.61 16.65
N GLY A 94 5.68 -10.99 16.01
CA GLY A 94 7.07 -11.04 16.45
C GLY A 94 7.83 -12.33 16.12
N GLU A 95 7.19 -13.27 15.43
CA GLU A 95 7.86 -14.44 14.83
C GLU A 95 8.71 -14.04 13.62
#